data_AF-A0A9E5EMG2-F1
#
_entry.id   AF-A0A9E5EMG2-F1
#
_cell.length_a   1.000
_cell.length_b   1.000
_cell.length_c   1.000
_cell.angle_alpha   90.00
_cell.angle_beta   90.00
_cell.angle_gamma   90.00
#
_symmetry.space_group_name_H-M   'P 1'
#
loop_
_entity.id
_entity.type
_entity.pdbx_description
1 polymer ?
#
loop_
_entity_poly.entity_id
_entity_poly.type
_entity_poly.pdbx_seq_one_letter_code
_entity_poly.pdbx_strand_id
1 'polypeptide(L)'
;MNEGIAPFFSPFTLLIGGSLVAIGFLSLFDLHFLKTPLRGKIALVVGLIFIVATEAMFATSSASGRYLEGQKVDLTECEFQTERDFPNERRDNPKFISEKISSCMNLLGYEWLNTHPHCKEAPISTNVFCYLPTGPMDRKIVSFQMGFE
;
A
#
# COMPACT_ATOMS: atom_id res chain seq x y z
N MET A 1 -2.73 -16.22 -5.86
CA MET A 1 -2.11 -16.07 -4.53
C MET A 1 -0.98 -15.06 -4.67
N ASN A 2 -1.29 -13.79 -4.44
CA ASN A 2 -0.32 -12.69 -4.46
C ASN A 2 0.03 -12.37 -3.00
N GLU A 3 0.57 -13.36 -2.28
CA GLU A 3 1.08 -13.12 -0.95
C GLU A 3 2.31 -12.24 -1.13
N GLY A 4 2.13 -10.94 -0.92
CA GLY A 4 3.21 -9.96 -1.04
C GLY A 4 4.42 -10.43 -0.26
N ILE A 5 5.62 -10.07 -0.69
CA ILE A 5 6.88 -10.53 -0.09
C ILE A 5 7.06 -10.06 1.37
N ALA A 6 6.29 -9.05 1.78
CA ALA A 6 6.38 -8.37 3.07
C ALA A 6 6.17 -9.25 4.34
N PRO A 7 5.15 -10.12 4.46
CA PRO A 7 4.97 -10.96 5.65
C PRO A 7 6.07 -12.02 5.80
N PHE A 8 6.77 -12.38 4.72
CA PHE A 8 7.89 -13.32 4.78
C PHE A 8 9.18 -12.65 5.27
N PHE A 9 9.49 -11.45 4.76
CA PHE A 9 10.74 -10.75 5.09
C PHE A 9 10.65 -9.87 6.33
N SER A 10 9.47 -9.39 6.70
CA SER A 10 9.32 -8.45 7.82
C SER A 10 9.82 -8.97 9.18
N PRO A 11 9.69 -10.26 9.55
CA PRO A 11 10.23 -10.72 10.82
C PRO A 11 11.76 -10.66 10.84
N PHE A 12 12.41 -11.00 9.72
CA PHE A 12 13.86 -10.96 9.59
C PHE A 12 14.39 -9.53 9.60
N THR A 13 13.76 -8.61 8.87
CA THR A 13 14.18 -7.21 8.84
C THR A 13 13.93 -6.50 10.16
N LEU A 14 12.85 -6.84 10.90
CA LEU A 14 12.60 -6.34 12.25
C LEU A 14 13.62 -6.87 13.27
N LEU A 15 13.93 -8.17 13.23
CA LEU A 15 14.92 -8.76 14.16
C LEU A 15 16.32 -8.19 13.92
N ILE A 16 16.75 -8.13 12.65
CA ILE A 16 18.07 -7.62 12.28
C ILE A 16 18.13 -6.09 12.50
N GLY A 17 17.14 -5.35 12.01
CA GLY A 17 17.06 -3.90 12.16
C GLY A 17 16.93 -3.47 13.62
N GLY A 18 16.04 -4.09 14.38
CA GLY A 18 15.83 -3.81 15.80
C GLY A 18 17.06 -4.10 16.66
N SER A 19 17.75 -5.21 16.41
CA SER A 19 19.00 -5.52 17.11
C SER A 19 20.13 -4.54 16.77
N LEU A 20 20.27 -4.15 15.50
CA LEU A 20 21.23 -3.12 15.06
C LEU A 20 20.95 -1.75 15.69
N VAL A 21 19.68 -1.34 15.76
CA VAL A 21 19.27 -0.10 16.44
C VAL A 21 19.58 -0.16 17.93
N ALA A 22 19.25 -1.25 18.61
CA ALA A 22 19.53 -1.41 20.04
C ALA A 22 21.04 -1.34 20.33
N ILE A 23 21.86 -2.08 19.58
CA ILE A 23 23.32 -2.08 19.73
C ILE A 23 23.92 -0.69 19.41
N GLY A 24 23.45 -0.06 18.33
CA GLY A 24 23.91 1.26 17.92
C GLY A 24 23.52 2.36 18.90
N PHE A 25 22.31 2.27 19.48
CA PHE A 25 21.82 3.22 20.48
C PHE A 25 22.57 3.09 21.80
N LEU A 26 22.83 1.87 22.26
CA LEU A 26 23.66 1.61 23.44
C LEU A 26 25.09 2.14 23.28
N SER A 27 25.64 2.08 22.06
CA SER A 27 26.95 2.67 21.75
C SER A 27 27.00 4.21 21.91
N LEU A 28 25.86 4.91 22.01
CA LEU A 28 25.83 6.35 22.31
C LEU A 28 26.00 6.64 23.81
N PHE A 29 25.75 5.66 24.69
CA PHE A 29 25.87 5.76 26.14
C PHE A 29 27.17 5.15 26.67
N ASP A 30 28.23 5.13 25.86
CA ASP A 30 29.54 4.52 26.16
C ASP A 30 29.52 3.00 26.42
N LEU A 31 28.38 2.32 26.21
CA LEU A 31 28.25 0.86 26.28
C LEU A 31 28.64 0.24 24.94
N HIS A 32 29.94 -0.03 24.81
CA HIS A 32 30.54 -0.53 23.58
C HIS A 32 30.44 -2.05 23.44
N PHE A 33 29.44 -2.53 22.71
CA PHE A 33 29.36 -3.94 22.28
C PHE A 33 30.16 -4.21 20.99
N LEU A 34 30.51 -3.15 20.24
CA LEU A 34 31.28 -3.21 19.00
C LEU A 34 32.67 -2.62 19.22
N LYS A 35 33.69 -3.23 18.57
CA LYS A 35 35.12 -2.89 18.74
C LYS A 35 35.48 -1.41 18.54
N THR A 36 34.69 -0.64 17.79
CA THR A 36 34.96 0.77 17.54
C THR A 36 33.68 1.61 17.60
N PRO A 37 33.74 2.85 18.13
CA PRO A 37 32.59 3.74 18.23
C PRO A 37 32.01 4.10 16.86
N LEU A 38 32.85 4.10 15.82
CA LEU A 38 32.41 4.28 14.43
C LEU A 38 31.47 3.16 13.96
N ARG A 39 31.74 1.91 14.36
CA ARG A 39 30.88 0.77 14.01
C ARG A 39 29.53 0.82 14.72
N GLY A 40 29.47 1.37 15.94
CA GLY A 40 28.22 1.62 16.65
C GLY A 40 27.32 2.61 15.92
N LYS A 41 27.87 3.74 15.45
CA LYS A 41 27.12 4.72 14.64
C LYS A 41 26.65 4.13 13.30
N ILE A 42 27.50 3.37 12.61
CA ILE A 42 27.12 2.69 11.37
C ILE A 42 26.00 1.66 11.62
N ALA A 43 26.09 0.88 12.69
CA ALA A 43 25.06 -0.08 13.08
C ALA A 43 23.71 0.62 13.34
N LEU A 44 23.71 1.77 14.02
CA LEU A 44 22.52 2.57 14.22
C LEU A 44 21.90 3.05 12.90
N VAL A 45 22.71 3.61 12.00
CA VAL A 45 22.23 4.10 10.69
C VAL A 45 21.66 2.96 9.85
N VAL A 46 22.36 1.82 9.77
CA VAL A 46 21.89 0.65 9.02
C VAL A 46 20.62 0.10 9.63
N GLY A 47 20.55 -0.01 10.97
CA GLY A 47 19.35 -0.45 11.67
C GLY A 47 18.13 0.42 11.38
N LEU A 48 18.29 1.75 11.41
CA LEU A 48 17.23 2.69 11.06
C LEU A 48 16.76 2.54 9.61
N ILE A 49 17.68 2.36 8.66
CA ILE A 49 17.34 2.11 7.26
C ILE A 49 16.49 0.83 7.14
N PHE A 50 16.84 -0.25 7.84
CA PHE A 50 16.07 -1.49 7.84
C PHE A 50 14.66 -1.29 8.42
N ILE A 51 14.51 -0.53 9.51
CA ILE A 51 13.20 -0.23 10.10
C ILE A 51 12.34 0.56 9.10
N VAL A 52 12.87 1.63 8.51
CA VAL A 52 12.14 2.47 7.54
C VAL A 52 11.75 1.65 6.30
N ALA A 53 12.66 0.83 5.78
CA ALA A 53 12.36 -0.05 4.65
C ALA A 53 11.26 -1.06 5.00
N THR A 54 11.25 -1.58 6.23
CA THR A 54 10.24 -2.53 6.68
C THR A 54 8.88 -1.87 6.83
N GLU A 55 8.80 -0.67 7.39
CA GLU A 55 7.55 0.09 7.46
C GLU A 55 7.02 0.42 6.07
N ALA A 56 7.89 0.82 5.14
CA ALA A 56 7.49 1.05 3.76
C ALA A 56 6.92 -0.23 3.12
N MET A 57 7.59 -1.37 3.25
CA MET A 57 7.10 -2.66 2.74
C MET A 57 5.75 -3.04 3.33
N PHE A 58 5.56 -2.86 4.65
CA PHE A 58 4.29 -3.12 5.30
C PHE A 58 3.19 -2.21 4.76
N ALA A 59 3.45 -0.90 4.72
CA ALA A 59 2.46 0.08 4.27
C ALA A 59 2.06 -0.13 2.80
N THR A 60 2.94 -0.71 1.98
CA THR A 60 2.65 -1.06 0.58
C THR A 60 2.13 -2.49 0.39
N SER A 61 2.10 -3.31 1.44
CA SER A 61 1.65 -4.71 1.36
C SER A 61 0.15 -4.83 1.59
N SER A 62 -0.43 -5.89 1.00
CA SER A 62 -1.81 -6.33 1.24
C SER A 62 -2.14 -6.53 2.73
N ALA A 63 -1.15 -6.82 3.58
CA ALA A 63 -1.33 -6.96 5.03
C ALA A 63 -1.68 -5.65 5.74
N SER A 64 -1.35 -4.49 5.16
CA SER A 64 -1.71 -3.18 5.75
C SER A 64 -3.06 -2.66 5.27
N GLY A 65 -3.55 -3.14 4.13
CA GLY A 65 -4.75 -2.62 3.48
C GLY A 65 -4.67 -1.12 3.16
N ARG A 66 -3.47 -0.57 2.87
CA ARG A 66 -3.27 0.84 2.54
C ARG A 66 -2.87 1.04 1.08
N TYR A 67 -3.00 2.28 0.60
CA TYR A 67 -2.66 2.70 -0.77
C TYR A 67 -3.31 1.82 -1.84
N LEU A 68 -2.55 1.27 -2.79
CA LEU A 68 -3.09 0.52 -3.92
C LEU A 68 -3.82 -0.77 -3.49
N GLU A 69 -3.29 -1.50 -2.51
CA GLU A 69 -3.95 -2.71 -2.01
C GLU A 69 -5.22 -2.37 -1.20
N GLY A 70 -5.19 -1.30 -0.41
CA GLY A 70 -6.39 -0.76 0.22
C GLY A 70 -7.45 -0.36 -0.79
N GLN A 71 -7.04 0.30 -1.88
CA GLN A 71 -7.93 0.70 -2.97
C GLN A 71 -8.57 -0.50 -3.68
N LYS A 72 -7.84 -1.62 -3.85
CA LYS A 72 -8.41 -2.88 -4.38
C LYS A 72 -9.49 -3.44 -3.46
N VAL A 73 -9.27 -3.38 -2.14
CA VAL A 73 -10.26 -3.80 -1.14
C VAL A 73 -11.50 -2.90 -1.17
N ASP A 74 -11.31 -1.58 -1.13
CA ASP A 74 -12.40 -0.60 -1.16
C ASP A 74 -13.26 -0.74 -2.43
N LEU A 75 -12.62 -0.95 -3.58
CA LEU A 75 -13.32 -1.18 -4.84
C LEU A 75 -14.16 -2.45 -4.82
N THR A 76 -13.61 -3.53 -4.28
CA THR A 76 -14.30 -4.82 -4.15
C THR A 76 -15.49 -4.69 -3.20
N GLU A 77 -15.35 -3.95 -2.11
CA GLU A 77 -16.44 -3.67 -1.16
C GLU A 77 -17.53 -2.81 -1.80
N CYS A 78 -17.17 -1.75 -2.53
CA CYS A 78 -18.13 -0.93 -3.28
C CYS A 78 -18.89 -1.75 -4.34
N GLU A 79 -18.21 -2.63 -5.07
CA GLU A 79 -18.84 -3.57 -6.00
C GLU A 79 -19.82 -4.48 -5.28
N PHE A 80 -19.38 -5.12 -4.20
CA PHE A 80 -20.21 -6.05 -3.42
C PHE A 80 -21.45 -5.36 -2.84
N GLN A 81 -21.31 -4.18 -2.23
CA GLN A 81 -22.44 -3.41 -1.70
C GLN A 81 -23.42 -3.02 -2.80
N THR A 82 -22.93 -2.60 -3.96
CA THR A 82 -23.78 -2.22 -5.09
C THR A 82 -24.56 -3.43 -5.63
N GLU A 83 -23.90 -4.59 -5.80
CA GLU A 83 -24.57 -5.81 -6.26
C GLU A 83 -25.57 -6.35 -5.23
N ARG A 84 -25.28 -6.22 -3.94
CA ARG A 84 -26.18 -6.61 -2.85
C ARG A 84 -27.43 -5.74 -2.81
N ASP A 85 -27.28 -4.43 -2.94
CA ASP A 85 -28.38 -3.49 -2.81
C ASP A 85 -29.23 -3.41 -4.10
N PHE A 86 -28.63 -3.71 -5.27
CA PHE A 86 -29.29 -3.66 -6.58
C PHE A 86 -29.06 -4.93 -7.44
N PRO A 87 -29.52 -6.11 -6.99
CA PRO A 87 -29.17 -7.38 -7.63
C PRO A 87 -29.70 -7.54 -9.06
N ASN A 88 -30.84 -6.90 -9.39
CA ASN A 88 -31.45 -7.01 -10.72
C ASN A 88 -30.82 -6.05 -11.74
N GLU A 89 -30.25 -4.94 -11.28
CA GLU A 89 -29.72 -3.87 -12.15
C GLU A 89 -28.44 -4.30 -12.87
N ARG A 90 -27.74 -5.35 -12.42
CA ARG A 90 -26.57 -5.88 -13.13
C ARG A 90 -26.93 -6.36 -14.54
N ARG A 91 -28.09 -6.98 -14.70
CA ARG A 91 -28.60 -7.43 -16.00
C ARG A 91 -29.37 -6.33 -16.71
N ASP A 92 -30.25 -5.65 -15.97
CA ASP A 92 -31.26 -4.80 -16.56
C ASP A 92 -30.72 -3.36 -16.82
N ASN A 93 -29.74 -2.89 -16.04
CA ASN A 93 -29.12 -1.58 -16.20
C ASN A 93 -27.63 -1.53 -15.75
N PRO A 94 -26.70 -2.08 -16.54
CA PRO A 94 -25.28 -2.15 -16.16
C PRO A 94 -24.62 -0.78 -15.99
N LYS A 95 -25.17 0.28 -16.61
CA LYS A 95 -24.67 1.65 -16.43
C LYS A 95 -24.93 2.18 -15.03
N PHE A 96 -26.08 1.86 -14.46
CA PHE A 96 -26.43 2.26 -13.09
C PHE A 96 -25.48 1.66 -12.07
N ILE A 97 -25.14 0.37 -12.22
CA ILE A 97 -24.15 -0.30 -11.36
C ILE A 97 -22.79 0.42 -11.45
N SER A 98 -22.34 0.73 -12.66
CA SER A 98 -21.07 1.44 -12.89
C SER A 98 -21.05 2.82 -12.24
N GLU A 99 -22.13 3.58 -12.36
CA GLU A 99 -22.29 4.88 -11.71
C GLU A 99 -22.30 4.77 -10.18
N LYS A 100 -22.95 3.74 -9.62
CA LYS A 100 -22.96 3.51 -8.17
C LYS A 100 -21.59 3.13 -7.62
N ILE A 101 -20.85 2.27 -8.30
CA ILE A 101 -19.50 1.89 -7.90
C ILE A 101 -18.57 3.12 -7.94
N SER A 102 -18.57 3.86 -9.05
CA SER A 102 -17.75 5.08 -9.18
C SER A 102 -18.15 6.17 -8.17
N SER A 103 -19.44 6.30 -7.85
CA SER A 103 -19.92 7.20 -6.81
C SER A 103 -19.46 6.76 -5.41
N CYS A 104 -19.49 5.47 -5.11
CA CYS A 104 -18.97 4.91 -3.87
C CYS A 104 -17.47 5.22 -3.71
N MET A 105 -16.68 4.96 -4.75
CA MET A 105 -15.25 5.27 -4.78
C MET A 105 -14.98 6.78 -4.62
N ASN A 106 -15.79 7.64 -5.24
CA ASN A 106 -15.66 9.09 -5.08
C ASN A 106 -15.92 9.55 -3.64
N LEU A 107 -16.90 8.95 -2.95
CA LEU A 107 -17.17 9.22 -1.53
C LEU A 107 -16.01 8.78 -0.62
N LEU A 108 -15.30 7.71 -1.00
CA LEU A 108 -14.08 7.26 -0.33
C LEU A 108 -12.84 8.12 -0.68
N GLY A 109 -13.00 9.14 -1.52
CA GLY A 109 -11.92 10.07 -1.86
C GLY A 109 -11.06 9.62 -3.05
N TYR A 110 -11.59 8.80 -3.94
CA TYR A 110 -10.94 8.40 -5.18
C TYR A 110 -11.53 9.13 -6.39
N GLU A 111 -10.65 9.63 -7.25
CA GLU A 111 -11.02 10.28 -8.51
C GLU A 111 -10.85 9.31 -9.68
N TRP A 112 -11.84 9.27 -10.58
CA TRP A 112 -11.75 8.51 -11.81
C TRP A 112 -10.83 9.21 -12.82
N LEU A 113 -9.80 8.52 -13.32
CA LEU A 113 -8.86 9.01 -14.32
C LEU A 113 -8.55 7.96 -15.39
N ASN A 114 -8.74 8.34 -16.66
CA ASN A 114 -8.42 7.50 -17.83
C ASN A 114 -6.95 7.60 -18.28
N THR A 115 -6.04 7.90 -17.37
CA THR A 115 -4.63 8.16 -17.69
C THR A 115 -3.82 6.88 -17.82
N HIS A 116 -4.12 5.86 -17.02
CA HIS A 116 -3.37 4.61 -16.97
C HIS A 116 -3.62 3.73 -18.23
N PRO A 117 -2.59 3.08 -18.82
CA PRO A 117 -2.77 2.17 -19.96
C PRO A 117 -3.84 1.11 -19.74
N HIS A 118 -3.81 0.42 -18.58
CA HIS A 118 -4.82 -0.59 -18.25
C HIS A 118 -6.24 -0.05 -18.07
N CYS A 119 -6.39 1.22 -17.67
CA CYS A 119 -7.71 1.85 -17.66
C CYS A 119 -8.20 2.15 -19.09
N LYS A 120 -7.30 2.53 -20.00
CA LYS A 120 -7.65 2.76 -21.41
C LYS A 120 -8.07 1.48 -22.12
N GLU A 121 -7.44 0.36 -21.76
CA GLU A 121 -7.79 -0.97 -22.29
C GLU A 121 -9.17 -1.44 -21.81
N ALA A 122 -9.49 -1.20 -20.54
CA ALA A 122 -10.75 -1.58 -19.93
C ALA A 122 -11.31 -0.46 -19.02
N PRO A 123 -12.02 0.54 -19.59
CA PRO A 123 -12.59 1.65 -18.84
C PRO A 123 -13.89 1.24 -18.13
N ILE A 124 -13.79 0.29 -17.21
CA ILE A 124 -14.91 -0.27 -16.44
C ILE A 124 -14.79 0.10 -14.97
N SER A 125 -15.92 0.22 -14.28
CA SER A 125 -15.95 0.73 -12.92
C SER A 125 -15.32 -0.15 -11.87
N THR A 126 -15.09 -1.41 -12.19
CA THR A 126 -14.41 -2.39 -11.34
C THR A 126 -12.91 -2.47 -11.64
N ASN A 127 -12.38 -1.62 -12.53
CA ASN A 127 -10.96 -1.54 -12.81
C ASN A 127 -10.26 -0.57 -11.86
N VAL A 128 -9.41 -1.10 -10.98
CA VAL A 128 -8.66 -0.29 -10.00
C VAL A 128 -7.76 0.76 -10.64
N PHE A 129 -7.20 0.49 -11.82
CA PHE A 129 -6.31 1.41 -12.54
C PHE A 129 -7.02 2.67 -13.05
N CYS A 130 -8.35 2.68 -13.04
CA CYS A 130 -9.14 3.84 -13.40
C CYS A 130 -9.35 4.82 -12.24
N TYR A 131 -8.84 4.53 -11.04
CA TYR A 131 -9.03 5.38 -9.87
C TYR A 131 -7.70 5.81 -9.27
N LEU A 132 -7.63 7.04 -8.79
CA LEU A 132 -6.48 7.56 -8.03
C LEU A 132 -6.97 8.30 -6.79
N PRO A 133 -6.29 8.16 -5.64
CA PRO A 133 -6.63 8.95 -4.46
C PRO A 133 -6.60 10.46 -4.75
N THR A 134 -7.51 11.20 -4.11
CA THR A 134 -7.54 12.68 -4.16
C THR A 134 -6.47 13.28 -3.25
N GLY A 135 -6.09 12.60 -2.17
CA GLY A 135 -5.03 13.00 -1.26
C GLY A 135 -3.66 13.07 -1.95
N PRO A 136 -2.88 14.15 -1.80
CA PRO A 136 -1.67 14.37 -2.59
C PRO A 136 -0.54 13.39 -2.28
N MET A 137 -0.45 12.89 -1.04
CA MET A 137 0.57 11.91 -0.66
C MET A 137 0.18 10.51 -1.15
N ASP A 138 -1.05 10.08 -0.87
CA ASP A 138 -1.58 8.78 -1.29
C ASP A 138 -1.56 8.67 -2.82
N ARG A 139 -1.95 9.73 -3.53
CA ARG A 139 -1.89 9.81 -4.98
C ARG A 139 -0.49 9.54 -5.52
N LYS A 140 0.55 10.16 -4.92
CA LYS A 140 1.94 9.94 -5.35
C LYS A 140 2.35 8.49 -5.14
N ILE A 141 2.07 7.93 -3.97
CA ILE A 141 2.43 6.56 -3.63
C ILE A 141 1.73 5.57 -4.56
N VAL A 142 0.41 5.70 -4.72
CA VAL A 142 -0.39 4.83 -5.60
C VAL A 142 0.04 4.99 -7.07
N SER A 143 0.27 6.22 -7.54
CA SER A 143 0.73 6.45 -8.91
C SER A 143 2.10 5.81 -9.19
N PHE A 144 2.99 5.82 -8.20
CA PHE A 144 4.28 5.15 -8.29
C PHE A 144 4.09 3.62 -8.31
N GLN A 145 3.24 3.08 -7.44
CA GLN A 145 2.95 1.64 -7.37
C GLN A 145 2.34 1.10 -8.67
N MET A 146 1.36 1.80 -9.24
CA MET A 146 0.74 1.43 -10.52
C MET A 146 1.75 1.40 -11.68
N GLY A 147 2.83 2.17 -11.61
CA GLY A 147 3.87 2.18 -12.64
C GLY A 147 4.75 0.92 -12.69
N PHE A 148 4.62 0.01 -11.71
CA PHE A 148 5.34 -1.28 -11.69
C PHE A 148 4.45 -2.49 -12.00
N GLU A 149 3.14 -2.30 -12.19
CA GLU A 149 2.20 -3.32 -12.68
C GLU A 149 2.14 -3.28 -14.22
#